data_AF-A0A2W4W0I2-F1
#
_entry.id   AF-A0A2W4W0I2-F1
#
_cell.length_a   1.000
_cell.length_b   1.000
_cell.length_c   1.000
_cell.angle_alpha   90.00
_cell.angle_beta   90.00
_cell.angle_gamma   90.00
#
_symmetry.space_group_name_H-M   'P 1'
#
loop_
_entity.id
_entity.type
_entity.pdbx_description
1 polymer ?
#
loop_
_entity_poly.entity_id
_entity_poly.type
_entity_poly.pdbx_seq_one_letter_code
_entity_poly.pdbx_strand_id
1 'polypeptide(L)'
;MSLEWSFLIAFGLVSFVMLLALSRPYHLRWDKKLDLWLASWRKWCQDLQEDIECAPLQQKLEELVKRRGDLAERLLKSEQLRNPNQKRKWYLEKVVYDLKRGR
;
A
#
# COMPACT_ATOMS: atom_id res chain seq x y z
N MET A 1 12.93 1.90 -15.41
CA MET A 1 12.53 0.93 -16.44
C MET A 1 12.91 -0.52 -16.10
N SER A 2 12.92 -0.93 -14.82
CA SER A 2 13.34 -2.30 -14.42
C SER A 2 12.31 -3.10 -13.62
N LEU A 3 11.15 -2.52 -13.27
CA LEU A 3 10.17 -3.18 -12.40
C LEU A 3 9.12 -3.99 -13.18
N GLU A 4 8.76 -3.57 -14.39
CA GLU A 4 7.68 -4.21 -15.16
C GLU A 4 8.00 -5.65 -15.60
N TRP A 5 9.27 -5.90 -15.92
CA TRP A 5 9.73 -7.25 -16.28
C TRP A 5 9.75 -8.19 -15.07
N SER A 6 10.04 -7.67 -13.87
CA SER A 6 10.00 -8.47 -12.63
C SER A 6 8.59 -8.92 -12.27
N PHE A 7 7.58 -8.06 -12.52
CA PHE A 7 6.17 -8.42 -12.31
C PHE A 7 5.71 -9.52 -13.25
N LEU A 8 6.05 -9.45 -14.54
CA LEU A 8 5.66 -10.45 -15.52
C LEU A 8 6.32 -11.81 -15.28
N ILE A 9 7.59 -11.83 -14.86
CA ILE A 9 8.31 -13.07 -14.51
C ILE A 9 7.70 -13.70 -13.25
N ALA A 10 7.39 -12.89 -12.23
CA ALA A 10 6.75 -13.37 -11.00
C ALA A 10 5.34 -13.91 -11.25
N PHE A 11 4.52 -13.20 -12.05
CA PHE A 11 3.17 -13.64 -12.40
C PHE A 11 3.19 -14.93 -13.24
N GLY A 12 4.14 -15.03 -14.18
CA GLY A 12 4.33 -16.23 -15.00
C GLY A 12 4.70 -17.46 -14.17
N LEU A 13 5.62 -17.32 -13.21
CA LEU A 13 6.01 -18.41 -12.31
C LEU A 13 4.87 -18.85 -11.39
N VAL A 14 4.09 -17.92 -10.84
CA VAL A 14 2.93 -18.24 -9.97
C VAL A 14 1.84 -18.95 -10.76
N SER A 15 1.53 -18.46 -11.97
CA SER A 15 0.51 -19.06 -12.85
C SER A 15 0.92 -20.46 -13.31
N PHE A 16 2.20 -20.66 -13.64
CA PHE A 16 2.74 -21.96 -14.03
C PHE A 16 2.73 -22.98 -12.89
N VAL A 17 3.07 -22.55 -11.67
CA VAL A 17 2.98 -23.40 -10.47
C VAL A 17 1.52 -23.75 -10.14
N MET A 18 0.58 -22.83 -10.32
CA MET A 18 -0.85 -23.10 -10.16
C MET A 18 -1.39 -24.09 -11.20
N LEU A 19 -0.97 -23.95 -12.46
CA LEU A 19 -1.34 -24.86 -13.55
C LEU A 19 -0.76 -26.26 -13.33
N LEU A 20 0.48 -26.37 -12.87
CA LEU A 20 1.09 -27.65 -12.50
C LEU A 20 0.40 -28.30 -11.28
N ALA A 21 -0.10 -27.50 -10.34
CA ALA A 21 -0.86 -27.99 -9.19
C ALA A 21 -2.24 -28.53 -9.58
N LEU A 22 -2.88 -27.96 -10.62
CA LEU A 22 -4.16 -28.44 -11.16
C LEU A 22 -4.02 -29.73 -11.98
N SER A 23 -2.84 -30.02 -12.53
CA SER A 23 -2.61 -31.21 -13.38
C SER A 23 -2.25 -32.50 -12.63
N ARG A 24 -2.07 -32.49 -11.30
CA ARG A 24 -1.81 -33.74 -10.53
C ARG A 24 -2.67 -33.83 -9.28
N PRO A 25 -3.46 -34.91 -9.10
CA PRO A 25 -4.25 -35.11 -7.89
C PRO A 25 -3.31 -35.59 -6.77
N TYR A 26 -2.64 -34.66 -6.09
CA TYR A 26 -1.92 -34.95 -4.85
C TYR A 26 -2.72 -34.43 -3.66
N HIS A 27 -3.29 -35.41 -2.97
CA HIS A 27 -4.06 -35.31 -1.75
C HIS A 27 -3.24 -34.70 -0.60
N LEU A 28 -3.73 -33.56 -0.08
CA LEU A 28 -3.59 -32.99 1.26
C LEU A 28 -2.24 -33.11 1.98
N ARG A 29 -1.36 -32.09 1.82
CA ARG A 29 -0.41 -31.66 2.88
C ARG A 29 0.18 -30.24 2.70
N TRP A 30 -0.48 -29.33 1.99
CA TRP A 30 0.08 -27.98 1.73
C TRP A 30 -0.78 -26.82 2.26
N ASP A 31 -1.93 -27.12 2.86
CA ASP A 31 -2.95 -26.15 3.29
C ASP A 31 -2.36 -25.00 4.13
N LYS A 32 -1.69 -25.32 5.24
CA LYS A 32 -1.23 -24.31 6.20
C LYS A 32 -0.16 -23.37 5.63
N LYS A 33 0.69 -23.86 4.72
CA LYS A 33 1.75 -23.04 4.12
C LYS A 33 1.18 -22.09 3.07
N LEU A 34 0.17 -22.54 2.32
CA LEU A 34 -0.56 -21.71 1.38
C LEU A 34 -1.36 -20.63 2.12
N ASP A 35 -2.02 -20.97 3.23
CA ASP A 35 -2.76 -19.97 4.03
C ASP A 35 -1.86 -18.87 4.58
N LEU A 36 -0.69 -19.23 5.11
CA LEU A 36 0.32 -18.28 5.59
C LEU A 36 0.83 -17.37 4.47
N TRP A 37 1.11 -17.96 3.30
CA TRP A 37 1.57 -17.20 2.14
C TRP A 37 0.46 -16.29 1.59
N LEU A 38 -0.79 -16.77 1.51
CA LEU A 38 -1.96 -16.00 1.10
C LEU A 38 -2.27 -14.86 2.08
N ALA A 39 -2.11 -15.07 3.39
CA ALA A 39 -2.26 -14.03 4.40
C ALA A 39 -1.19 -12.95 4.25
N SER A 40 0.07 -13.35 4.02
CA SER A 40 1.16 -12.41 3.73
C SER A 40 0.93 -11.64 2.44
N TRP A 41 0.47 -12.32 1.39
CA TRP A 41 0.15 -11.72 0.10
C TRP A 41 -1.00 -10.72 0.23
N ARG A 42 -2.09 -11.08 0.93
CA ARG A 42 -3.23 -10.21 1.16
C ARG A 42 -2.83 -8.95 1.92
N LYS A 43 -1.98 -9.09 2.94
CA LYS A 43 -1.45 -7.94 3.68
C LYS A 43 -0.62 -7.02 2.79
N TRP A 44 0.27 -7.60 1.98
CA TRP A 44 1.07 -6.84 1.01
C TRP A 44 0.20 -6.10 -0.02
N CYS A 45 -0.86 -6.75 -0.55
CA CYS A 45 -1.81 -6.09 -1.44
C CYS A 45 -2.58 -4.95 -0.76
N GLN A 46 -2.92 -5.10 0.52
CA GLN A 46 -3.60 -4.05 1.30
C GLN A 46 -2.70 -2.83 1.51
N ASP A 47 -1.44 -3.05 1.88
CA ASP A 47 -0.46 -1.98 2.07
C ASP A 47 -0.22 -1.22 0.75
N LEU A 48 -0.11 -1.94 -0.38
CA LEU A 48 0.01 -1.35 -1.71
C LEU A 48 -1.21 -0.54 -2.11
N GLN A 49 -2.41 -1.05 -1.84
CA GLN A 49 -3.63 -0.33 -2.14
C GLN A 49 -3.73 0.95 -1.30
N GLU A 50 -3.34 0.92 -0.03
CA GLU A 50 -3.30 2.11 0.81
C GLU A 50 -2.28 3.14 0.29
N ASP A 51 -1.10 2.70 -0.18
CA ASP A 51 -0.11 3.59 -0.79
C ASP A 51 -0.59 4.21 -2.12
N ILE A 52 -1.26 3.44 -2.97
CA ILE A 52 -1.84 3.96 -4.23
C ILE A 52 -2.93 4.99 -3.94
N GLU A 53 -3.78 4.76 -2.93
CA GLU A 53 -4.80 5.72 -2.51
C GLU A 53 -4.21 6.97 -1.85
N CYS A 54 -3.09 6.83 -1.14
CA CYS A 54 -2.41 7.94 -0.46
C CYS A 54 -1.55 8.78 -1.41
N ALA A 55 -1.00 8.21 -2.48
CA ALA A 55 -0.15 8.92 -3.45
C ALA A 55 -0.74 10.24 -3.97
N PRO A 56 -1.99 10.31 -4.47
CA PRO A 56 -2.55 11.58 -4.96
C PRO A 56 -2.76 12.61 -3.85
N LEU A 57 -3.11 12.16 -2.64
CA LEU A 57 -3.27 13.02 -1.47
C LEU A 57 -1.93 13.58 -0.99
N GLN A 58 -0.89 12.75 -1.01
CA GLN A 58 0.47 13.14 -0.65
C GLN A 58 1.04 14.15 -1.66
N GLN A 59 0.87 13.91 -2.96
CA GLN A 59 1.26 14.86 -4.00
C GLN A 59 0.53 16.20 -3.83
N LYS A 60 -0.78 16.17 -3.55
CA LYS A 60 -1.57 17.37 -3.32
C LYS A 60 -1.13 18.13 -2.08
N LEU A 61 -0.74 17.42 -1.02
CA LEU A 61 -0.16 18.02 0.18
C LEU A 61 1.15 18.72 -0.17
N GLU A 62 2.06 18.05 -0.87
CA GLU A 62 3.34 18.61 -1.32
C GLU A 62 3.15 19.86 -2.19
N GLU A 63 2.18 19.86 -3.11
CA GLU A 63 1.82 21.02 -3.91
C GLU A 63 1.33 22.19 -3.04
N LEU A 64 0.45 21.93 -2.07
CA LEU A 64 -0.06 22.95 -1.14
C LEU A 64 1.05 23.56 -0.26
N VAL A 65 2.02 22.75 0.16
CA VAL A 65 3.16 23.23 0.96
C VAL A 65 4.35 23.72 0.10
N LYS A 66 4.15 23.93 -1.21
CA LYS A 66 5.17 24.41 -2.16
C LYS A 66 6.44 23.52 -2.15
N ARG A 67 6.24 22.20 -2.13
CA ARG A 67 7.28 21.15 -2.09
C ARG A 67 8.20 21.18 -0.85
N ARG A 68 7.76 21.82 0.24
CA ARG A 68 8.43 21.72 1.54
C ARG A 68 8.05 20.41 2.25
N GLY A 69 8.75 19.34 1.90
CA GLY A 69 8.51 18.01 2.47
C GLY A 69 8.64 17.97 4.00
N ASP A 70 9.55 18.78 4.56
CA ASP A 70 9.73 18.97 5.99
C ASP A 70 8.47 19.55 6.67
N LEU A 71 7.81 20.50 6.02
CA LEU A 71 6.57 21.11 6.53
C LEU A 71 5.39 20.13 6.43
N ALA A 72 5.28 19.39 5.33
CA ALA A 72 4.28 18.33 5.19
C ALA A 72 4.41 17.27 6.29
N GLU A 73 5.63 16.79 6.57
CA GLU A 73 5.87 15.80 7.61
C GLU A 73 5.56 16.35 9.01
N ARG A 74 5.92 17.60 9.30
CA ARG A 74 5.60 18.27 10.57
C ARG A 74 4.10 18.41 10.78
N LEU A 75 3.34 18.77 9.74
CA LEU A 75 1.88 18.86 9.81
C LEU A 75 1.24 17.50 10.08
N LEU A 76 1.70 16.45 9.40
CA LEU A 76 1.22 15.09 9.63
C LEU A 76 1.54 14.61 11.06
N LYS A 77 2.76 14.83 11.55
CA LYS A 77 3.14 14.50 12.94
C LYS A 77 2.29 15.26 13.96
N SER A 78 2.03 16.55 13.72
CA SER A 78 1.17 17.36 14.58
C SER A 78 -0.24 16.78 14.70
N GLU A 79 -0.85 16.37 13.58
CA GLU A 79 -2.18 15.76 13.60
C GLU A 79 -2.19 14.33 14.15
N GLN A 80 -1.12 13.56 13.96
CA GLN A 80 -0.94 12.24 14.59
C GLN A 80 -0.88 12.33 16.11
N LEU A 81 -0.16 13.32 16.65
CA LEU A 81 -0.09 13.56 18.10
C LEU A 81 -1.45 13.94 18.68
N ARG A 82 -2.27 14.68 17.91
CA ARG A 82 -3.61 15.10 18.34
C ARG A 82 -4.64 13.99 18.25
N ASN A 83 -4.57 13.18 17.20
CA ASN A 83 -5.55 12.14 16.90
C ASN A 83 -4.83 10.81 16.72
N PRO A 84 -4.35 10.16 17.79
CA PRO A 84 -3.75 8.84 17.69
C PRO A 84 -4.77 7.82 17.17
N ASN A 85 -4.30 6.76 16.51
CA ASN A 85 -5.09 5.63 15.97
C ASN A 85 -5.90 5.89 14.69
N GLN A 86 -5.60 6.93 13.92
CA GLN A 86 -6.23 7.11 12.61
C GLN A 86 -5.39 6.47 11.50
N LYS A 87 -6.05 6.17 10.38
CA LYS A 87 -5.36 5.66 9.18
C LYS A 87 -4.54 6.76 8.52
N ARG A 88 -3.50 6.38 7.77
CA ARG A 88 -2.63 7.33 7.07
C ARG A 88 -3.41 8.28 6.15
N LYS A 89 -4.38 7.72 5.42
CA LYS A 89 -5.30 8.46 4.54
C LYS A 89 -6.05 9.58 5.27
N TRP A 90 -6.54 9.30 6.48
CA TRP A 90 -7.29 10.29 7.27
C TRP A 90 -6.43 11.50 7.62
N TYR A 91 -5.17 11.29 8.03
CA TYR A 91 -4.26 12.41 8.32
C TYR A 91 -3.97 13.25 7.06
N LEU A 92 -3.75 12.59 5.92
CA LEU A 92 -3.52 13.28 4.65
C LEU A 92 -4.73 14.12 4.23
N GLU A 93 -5.93 13.53 4.26
CA GLU A 93 -7.18 14.24 3.95
C GLU A 93 -7.38 15.43 4.91
N LYS A 94 -7.12 15.22 6.20
CA LYS A 94 -7.31 16.25 7.23
C LYS A 94 -6.36 17.42 7.03
N VAL A 95 -5.07 17.17 6.82
CA VAL A 95 -4.08 18.22 6.60
C VAL A 95 -4.35 18.96 5.28
N VAL A 96 -4.67 18.25 4.20
CA VAL A 96 -5.04 18.87 2.91
C VAL A 96 -6.28 19.76 3.06
N TYR A 97 -7.28 19.31 3.82
CA TYR A 97 -8.48 20.09 4.11
C TYR A 97 -8.17 21.36 4.89
N ASP A 98 -7.37 21.26 5.96
CA ASP A 98 -7.01 22.39 6.82
C ASP A 98 -6.17 23.43 6.05
N LEU A 99 -5.22 22.99 5.20
CA LEU A 99 -4.42 23.86 4.34
C LEU A 99 -5.25 24.61 3.30
N LYS A 100 -6.23 23.94 2.68
CA LYS A 100 -7.16 24.58 1.73
C LYS A 100 -8.02 25.65 2.38
N ARG A 101 -8.32 25.52 3.67
CA ARG A 101 -9.21 26.42 4.39
C ARG A 101 -8.50 27.68 4.92
N GLY A 102 -7.19 27.81 4.70
CA GLY A 102 -6.42 29.02 5.04
C GLY A 102 -6.06 29.13 6.51
N ARG A 103 -5.74 28.00 7.17
CA ARG A 103 -5.05 28.00 8.47
C ARG A 103 -3.55 28.22 8.32
#